data_AF-A0A9C9XAT2-F1
#
_entry.id   AF-A0A9C9XAT2-F1
#
_cell.length_a   1.000
_cell.length_b   1.000
_cell.length_c   1.000
_cell.angle_alpha   90.00
_cell.angle_beta   90.00
_cell.angle_gamma   90.00
#
_symmetry.space_group_name_H-M   'P 1'
#
loop_
_entity.id
_entity.type
_entity.pdbx_description
1 polymer ?
#
loop_
_entity_poly.entity_id
_entity_poly.type
_entity_poly.pdbx_seq_one_letter_code
_entity_poly.pdbx_strand_id
1 'polypeptide(L)'
;MIPVLFAPLVLLLVSACGSVADEPNPSTGKTTVKAFEVTGSVAELDHGRVVIDANRNQGRFRIHWKVATSDPYPMSLWLSHDENLNMAGDLRIYQHNCGSLSLYSCGHDVDLDCRFTTENMLSCGEPSLANPERNLTTYLVSLPAEKNLIFNVCNALVTDCKQVVVPVVFR
;
A
#
# COMPACT_ATOMS: atom_id res chain seq x y z
N MET A 1 66.22 -15.61 -44.54
CA MET A 1 65.62 -14.48 -45.29
C MET A 1 64.13 -14.79 -45.43
N ILE A 2 63.29 -13.86 -44.97
CA ILE A 2 61.80 -13.81 -44.88
C ILE A 2 61.18 -13.66 -46.29
N PRO A 3 59.87 -13.94 -46.61
CA PRO A 3 58.65 -14.26 -45.81
C PRO A 3 57.98 -15.61 -46.22
N VAL A 4 57.01 -16.28 -45.56
CA VAL A 4 55.89 -16.01 -44.61
C VAL A 4 54.78 -15.08 -45.10
N LEU A 5 53.67 -15.66 -45.62
CA LEU A 5 52.27 -15.46 -45.17
C LEU A 5 51.30 -15.92 -46.27
N PHE A 6 50.85 -17.17 -46.18
CA PHE A 6 49.62 -17.63 -46.83
C PHE A 6 48.44 -17.27 -45.90
N ALA A 7 47.54 -16.42 -46.38
CA ALA A 7 46.27 -16.14 -45.74
C ALA A 7 45.26 -17.24 -46.08
N PRO A 8 44.53 -17.79 -45.09
CA PRO A 8 43.23 -18.34 -45.34
C PRO A 8 42.15 -17.46 -44.70
N LEU A 9 41.40 -16.84 -45.60
CA LEU A 9 39.94 -16.74 -45.61
C LEU A 9 39.23 -16.89 -44.25
N VAL A 10 38.77 -15.75 -43.76
CA VAL A 10 37.73 -15.59 -42.74
C VAL A 10 36.50 -16.40 -43.14
N LEU A 11 36.18 -17.45 -42.38
CA LEU A 11 34.83 -18.03 -42.36
C LEU A 11 34.14 -17.54 -41.08
N LEU A 12 33.42 -16.42 -41.23
CA LEU A 12 32.43 -15.97 -40.25
C LEU A 12 31.31 -17.02 -40.21
N LEU A 13 31.34 -17.89 -39.22
CA LEU A 13 30.16 -18.68 -38.85
C LEU A 13 29.15 -17.71 -38.24
N VAL A 14 28.26 -17.19 -39.09
CA VAL A 14 27.01 -16.57 -38.67
C VAL A 14 26.15 -17.69 -38.09
N SER A 15 26.25 -17.93 -36.77
CA SER A 15 25.26 -18.72 -36.06
C SER A 15 23.97 -17.89 -35.96
N ALA A 16 23.19 -17.93 -37.04
CA ALA A 16 21.78 -17.64 -36.99
C ALA A 16 21.09 -18.77 -36.20
N CYS A 17 21.01 -18.61 -34.89
CA CYS A 17 19.97 -19.25 -34.11
C CYS A 17 19.07 -18.13 -33.61
N GLY A 18 17.92 -17.99 -34.29
CA GLY A 18 16.83 -17.19 -33.79
C GLY A 18 16.48 -17.68 -32.39
N SER A 19 16.65 -16.80 -31.42
CA SER A 19 15.91 -16.82 -30.19
C SER A 19 15.67 -15.35 -29.94
N VAL A 20 14.45 -14.92 -30.18
CA VAL A 20 13.97 -13.63 -29.66
C VAL A 20 14.28 -13.72 -28.17
N ALA A 21 15.32 -13.03 -27.74
CA ALA A 21 15.48 -12.80 -26.32
C ALA A 21 14.27 -11.96 -25.98
N ASP A 22 13.27 -12.59 -25.35
CA ASP A 22 12.32 -11.87 -24.52
C ASP A 22 13.19 -11.01 -23.61
N GLU A 23 13.29 -9.72 -23.94
CA GLU A 23 13.69 -8.74 -22.96
C GLU A 23 12.83 -9.01 -21.73
N PRO A 24 13.40 -9.01 -20.51
CA PRO A 24 12.60 -9.19 -19.32
C PRO A 24 11.57 -8.06 -19.31
N ASN A 25 10.36 -8.40 -19.75
CA ASN A 25 9.20 -7.53 -19.72
C ASN A 25 9.13 -7.03 -18.28
N PRO A 26 9.28 -5.71 -18.02
CA PRO A 26 9.27 -5.19 -16.66
C PRO A 26 7.95 -5.65 -16.06
N SER A 27 8.03 -6.58 -15.10
CA SER A 27 6.88 -7.39 -14.71
C SER A 27 5.72 -6.46 -14.38
N THR A 28 4.71 -6.45 -15.23
CA THR A 28 3.40 -5.85 -14.98
C THR A 28 2.66 -6.73 -13.96
N GLY A 29 3.32 -7.00 -12.83
CA GLY A 29 2.82 -7.83 -11.76
C GLY A 29 1.45 -7.32 -11.37
N LYS A 30 0.44 -8.19 -11.50
CA LYS A 30 -0.93 -7.86 -11.10
C LYS A 30 -0.96 -7.77 -9.58
N THR A 31 -1.47 -6.67 -9.05
CA THR A 31 -1.71 -6.52 -7.62
C THR A 31 -3.17 -6.83 -7.32
N THR A 32 -3.41 -7.76 -6.40
CA THR A 32 -4.77 -8.15 -5.97
C THR A 32 -4.88 -8.01 -4.46
N VAL A 33 -5.92 -7.31 -4.00
CA VAL A 33 -6.32 -7.32 -2.58
C VAL A 33 -7.13 -8.58 -2.33
N LYS A 34 -6.67 -9.42 -1.41
CA LYS A 34 -7.34 -10.66 -0.99
C LYS A 34 -8.23 -10.44 0.22
N ALA A 35 -7.80 -9.57 1.13
CA ALA A 35 -8.57 -9.16 2.29
C ALA A 35 -8.21 -7.71 2.66
N PHE A 36 -9.19 -6.97 3.15
CA PHE A 36 -9.01 -5.69 3.83
C PHE A 36 -10.12 -5.56 4.87
N GLU A 37 -9.74 -5.54 6.14
CA GLU A 37 -10.66 -5.59 7.26
C GLU A 37 -10.29 -4.50 8.28
N VAL A 38 -11.31 -3.88 8.88
CA VAL A 38 -11.15 -2.89 9.94
C VAL A 38 -11.94 -3.36 11.14
N THR A 39 -11.24 -3.63 12.25
CA THR A 39 -11.86 -3.93 13.53
C THR A 39 -11.89 -2.66 14.37
N GLY A 40 -13.09 -2.20 14.71
CA GLY A 40 -13.30 -0.97 15.46
C GLY A 40 -12.89 -1.06 16.94
N SER A 41 -13.08 0.06 17.65
CA SER A 41 -12.85 0.16 19.10
C SER A 41 -13.94 -0.54 19.93
N VAL A 42 -15.07 -0.86 19.29
CA VAL A 42 -16.18 -1.66 19.82
C VAL A 42 -16.57 -2.72 18.77
N ALA A 43 -17.26 -3.77 19.21
CA ALA A 43 -17.64 -4.89 18.34
C ALA A 43 -18.86 -4.56 17.46
N GLU A 44 -19.75 -3.71 17.97
CA GLU A 44 -20.97 -3.33 17.29
C GLU A 44 -20.71 -2.30 16.18
N LEU A 45 -21.39 -2.48 15.06
CA LEU A 45 -21.42 -1.49 13.99
C LEU A 45 -22.47 -0.41 14.28
N ASP A 46 -22.19 0.80 13.83
CA ASP A 46 -23.13 1.92 13.85
C ASP A 46 -23.69 2.13 12.45
N HIS A 47 -24.95 1.77 12.23
CA HIS A 47 -25.58 1.85 10.90
C HIS A 47 -24.73 1.18 9.78
N GLY A 48 -24.07 0.07 10.11
CA GLY A 48 -23.19 -0.66 9.18
C GLY A 48 -21.76 -0.09 9.06
N ARG A 49 -21.42 0.94 9.84
CA ARG A 49 -20.08 1.55 9.89
C ARG A 49 -19.26 1.00 11.05
N VAL A 50 -17.95 0.86 10.84
CA VAL A 50 -17.01 0.50 11.90
C VAL A 50 -16.84 1.69 12.84
N VAL A 51 -17.01 1.47 14.14
CA VAL A 51 -16.91 2.52 15.15
C VAL A 51 -15.47 2.64 15.67
N ILE A 52 -14.89 3.82 15.56
CA ILE A 52 -13.60 4.20 16.14
C ILE A 52 -13.89 5.24 17.23
N ASP A 53 -13.79 4.85 18.49
CA ASP A 53 -14.24 5.66 19.62
C ASP A 53 -13.08 5.90 20.59
N ALA A 54 -12.65 7.16 20.72
CA ALA A 54 -11.50 7.53 21.53
C ALA A 54 -11.66 7.18 23.02
N ASN A 55 -12.91 7.08 23.50
CA ASN A 55 -13.24 6.79 24.89
C ASN A 55 -13.43 5.29 25.16
N ARG A 56 -13.41 4.45 24.12
CA ARG A 56 -13.59 2.99 24.23
C ARG A 56 -12.33 2.28 23.80
N ASN A 57 -11.90 1.27 24.57
CA ASN A 57 -10.67 0.53 24.30
C ASN A 57 -9.44 1.45 24.08
N GLN A 58 -9.40 2.60 24.78
CA GLN A 58 -8.36 3.63 24.62
C GLN A 58 -8.22 4.13 23.17
N GLY A 59 -9.31 4.13 22.40
CA GLY A 59 -9.33 4.52 21.00
C GLY A 59 -8.59 3.57 20.05
N ARG A 60 -8.23 2.37 20.53
CA ARG A 60 -7.53 1.37 19.73
C ARG A 60 -8.49 0.73 18.73
N PHE A 61 -8.01 0.54 17.51
CA PHE A 61 -8.67 -0.20 16.44
C PHE A 61 -7.60 -0.89 15.59
N ARG A 62 -7.96 -1.87 14.78
CA ARG A 62 -7.01 -2.64 13.97
C ARG A 62 -7.39 -2.62 12.50
N ILE A 63 -6.39 -2.55 11.65
CA ILE A 63 -6.52 -2.72 10.20
C ILE A 63 -5.75 -3.98 9.82
N HIS A 64 -6.40 -4.88 9.10
CA HIS A 64 -5.77 -6.07 8.52
C HIS A 64 -5.85 -5.98 7.01
N TRP A 65 -4.76 -6.35 6.32
CA TRP A 65 -4.80 -6.53 4.88
C TRP A 65 -4.00 -7.73 4.42
N LYS A 66 -4.45 -8.29 3.29
CA LYS A 66 -3.75 -9.34 2.56
C LYS A 66 -3.67 -9.00 1.08
N VAL A 67 -2.47 -9.01 0.53
CA VAL A 67 -2.21 -8.69 -0.88
C VAL A 67 -1.52 -9.86 -1.56
N ALA A 68 -1.88 -10.12 -2.81
CA ALA A 68 -1.16 -11.03 -3.69
C ALA A 68 -0.55 -10.23 -4.84
N THR A 69 0.78 -10.21 -4.92
CA THR A 69 1.57 -9.48 -5.92
C THR A 69 2.95 -10.11 -6.07
N SER A 70 3.67 -9.77 -7.13
CA SER A 70 5.01 -10.29 -7.42
C SER A 70 6.15 -9.59 -6.68
N ASP A 71 5.83 -8.59 -5.85
CA ASP A 71 6.73 -7.67 -5.14
C ASP A 71 7.62 -6.76 -6.00
N PRO A 72 7.97 -5.56 -5.49
CA PRO A 72 7.41 -4.87 -4.31
C PRO A 72 6.06 -4.21 -4.58
N TYR A 73 5.40 -3.71 -3.53
CA TYR A 73 4.14 -2.97 -3.67
C TYR A 73 4.04 -1.78 -2.71
N PRO A 74 3.81 -0.55 -3.21
CA PRO A 74 3.45 0.57 -2.36
C PRO A 74 1.98 0.46 -1.93
N MET A 75 1.72 0.82 -0.67
CA MET A 75 0.38 0.91 -0.13
C MET A 75 0.20 2.21 0.65
N SER A 76 -1.05 2.63 0.78
CA SER A 76 -1.42 3.81 1.55
C SER A 76 -2.84 3.68 2.12
N LEU A 77 -3.04 4.24 3.29
CA LEU A 77 -4.34 4.40 3.93
C LEU A 77 -4.73 5.87 3.95
N TRP A 78 -5.96 6.14 3.58
CA TRP A 78 -6.51 7.49 3.47
C TRP A 78 -7.84 7.59 4.21
N LEU A 79 -8.08 8.73 4.84
CA LEU A 79 -9.41 9.14 5.24
C LEU A 79 -9.99 10.05 4.16
N SER A 80 -11.20 9.74 3.73
CA SER A 80 -11.96 10.49 2.73
C SER A 80 -13.36 10.84 3.24
N HIS A 81 -13.96 11.88 2.65
CA HIS A 81 -15.37 12.23 2.84
C HIS A 81 -16.30 11.41 1.95
N ASP A 82 -15.81 10.83 0.86
CA ASP A 82 -16.57 10.01 -0.07
C ASP A 82 -15.83 8.70 -0.38
N GLU A 83 -16.39 7.87 -1.27
CA GLU A 83 -15.84 6.53 -1.55
C GLU A 83 -14.71 6.56 -2.59
N ASN A 84 -14.48 7.70 -3.24
CA ASN A 84 -13.47 7.86 -4.28
C ASN A 84 -12.23 8.56 -3.72
N LEU A 85 -11.07 7.96 -3.90
CA LEU A 85 -9.82 8.57 -3.46
C LEU A 85 -9.50 9.83 -4.26
N ASN A 86 -9.48 10.98 -3.59
CA ASN A 86 -8.93 12.22 -4.09
C ASN A 86 -7.61 12.53 -3.37
N MET A 87 -6.47 12.13 -3.97
CA MET A 87 -5.14 12.31 -3.36
C MET A 87 -4.77 13.77 -3.01
N ALA A 88 -5.45 14.77 -3.58
CA ALA A 88 -5.20 16.18 -3.29
C ALA A 88 -6.05 16.73 -2.12
N GLY A 89 -7.20 16.12 -1.85
CA GLY A 89 -8.15 16.56 -0.81
C GLY A 89 -8.26 15.62 0.39
N ASP A 90 -7.93 14.35 0.20
CA ASP A 90 -8.02 13.32 1.22
C ASP A 90 -6.79 13.28 2.12
N LEU A 91 -6.99 12.84 3.35
CA LEU A 91 -5.92 12.82 4.34
C LEU A 91 -5.23 11.45 4.34
N ARG A 92 -3.95 11.43 3.94
CA ARG A 92 -3.12 10.22 4.07
C ARG A 92 -2.70 10.01 5.52
N ILE A 93 -3.17 8.91 6.10
CA ILE A 93 -2.90 8.57 7.50
C ILE A 93 -1.74 7.58 7.64
N TYR A 94 -1.44 6.78 6.61
CA TYR A 94 -0.36 5.80 6.63
C TYR A 94 0.12 5.50 5.20
N GLN A 95 1.40 5.21 5.03
CA GLN A 95 1.97 4.79 3.75
C GLN A 95 3.24 3.99 3.98
N HIS A 96 3.36 2.86 3.28
CA HIS A 96 4.57 2.04 3.32
C HIS A 96 4.83 1.34 1.98
N ASN A 97 6.08 0.96 1.77
CA ASN A 97 6.46 0.02 0.73
C ASN A 97 6.57 -1.37 1.35
N CYS A 98 5.76 -2.29 0.85
CA CYS A 98 5.70 -3.67 1.31
C CYS A 98 6.33 -4.61 0.27
N GLY A 99 6.73 -5.79 0.75
CA GLY A 99 7.17 -6.90 -0.07
C GLY A 99 7.99 -7.92 0.71
N SER A 100 8.40 -8.99 0.03
CA SER A 100 9.12 -10.11 0.61
C SER A 100 10.61 -9.86 0.88
N LEU A 101 11.21 -8.80 0.31
CA LEU A 101 12.59 -8.45 0.60
C LEU A 101 12.72 -7.78 1.98
N SER A 102 13.82 -8.08 2.69
CA SER A 102 14.08 -7.58 4.05
C SER A 102 14.21 -6.06 4.18
N LEU A 103 14.35 -5.34 3.07
CA LEU A 103 14.35 -3.87 3.03
C LEU A 103 12.94 -3.25 3.07
N TYR A 104 11.88 -4.05 2.95
CA TYR A 104 10.50 -3.59 3.02
C TYR A 104 9.95 -3.72 4.44
N SER A 105 9.05 -2.79 4.79
CA SER A 105 8.54 -2.62 6.16
C SER A 105 7.34 -3.51 6.50
N CYS A 106 6.82 -4.25 5.52
CA CYS A 106 5.60 -5.05 5.65
C CYS A 106 5.62 -6.21 4.63
N GLY A 107 5.06 -7.35 5.03
CA GLY A 107 4.87 -8.51 4.17
C GLY A 107 3.59 -8.44 3.34
N HIS A 108 3.04 -9.60 2.99
CA HIS A 108 1.79 -9.73 2.20
C HIS A 108 0.53 -9.89 3.04
N ASP A 109 0.68 -10.15 4.34
CA ASP A 109 -0.37 -10.40 5.32
C ASP A 109 0.02 -9.62 6.57
N VAL A 110 -0.74 -8.59 6.91
CA VAL A 110 -0.31 -7.58 7.88
C VAL A 110 -1.46 -7.15 8.76
N ASP A 111 -1.19 -7.13 10.06
CA ASP A 111 -1.98 -6.47 11.08
C ASP A 111 -1.31 -5.15 11.47
N LEU A 112 -2.09 -4.07 11.44
CA LEU A 112 -1.67 -2.74 11.84
C LEU A 112 -2.58 -2.23 12.96
N ASP A 113 -2.02 -2.10 14.15
CA ASP A 113 -2.70 -1.48 15.26
C ASP A 113 -2.70 0.04 15.09
N CYS A 114 -3.86 0.66 15.30
CA CYS A 114 -4.05 2.09 15.24
C CYS A 114 -4.70 2.60 16.54
N ARG A 115 -4.58 3.92 16.77
CA ARG A 115 -5.17 4.60 17.93
C ARG A 115 -5.69 5.98 17.52
N PHE A 116 -6.93 6.25 17.89
CA PHE A 116 -7.57 7.58 17.81
C PHE A 116 -7.74 8.16 19.23
N THR A 117 -7.35 9.41 19.47
CA THR A 117 -7.42 10.01 20.81
C THR A 117 -8.47 11.11 20.91
N THR A 118 -8.80 11.49 22.15
CA THR A 118 -9.75 12.57 22.47
C THR A 118 -9.29 13.95 21.99
N GLU A 119 -8.01 14.11 21.67
CA GLU A 119 -7.42 15.32 21.08
C GLU A 119 -7.48 15.31 19.55
N ASN A 120 -8.29 14.44 18.95
CA ASN A 120 -8.38 14.20 17.51
C ASN A 120 -7.05 13.79 16.88
N MET A 121 -6.21 13.06 17.62
CA MET A 121 -4.95 12.54 17.09
C MET A 121 -5.12 11.11 16.61
N LEU A 122 -4.53 10.77 15.46
CA LEU A 122 -4.57 9.43 14.88
C LEU A 122 -3.16 8.92 14.59
N SER A 123 -2.83 7.75 15.12
CA SER A 123 -1.60 7.00 14.80
C SER A 123 -1.96 5.60 14.33
N CYS A 124 -1.22 5.10 13.33
CA CYS A 124 -1.29 3.71 12.87
C CYS A 124 0.13 3.15 12.81
N GLY A 125 0.42 2.11 13.58
CA GLY A 125 1.78 1.69 13.89
C GLY A 125 2.50 2.64 14.86
N GLU A 126 3.79 2.41 15.07
CA GLU A 126 4.60 3.23 15.99
C GLU A 126 4.82 4.65 15.42
N PRO A 127 4.50 5.71 16.18
CA PRO A 127 4.79 7.08 15.76
C PRO A 127 6.29 7.33 15.58
N SER A 128 6.66 7.93 14.45
CA SER A 128 8.05 8.30 14.16
C SER A 128 8.11 9.50 13.21
N LEU A 129 9.32 9.98 12.88
CA LEU A 129 9.48 11.02 11.84
C LEU A 129 8.95 10.56 10.48
N ALA A 130 9.07 9.26 10.16
CA ALA A 130 8.59 8.69 8.90
C ALA A 130 7.08 8.35 8.94
N ASN A 131 6.53 8.11 10.13
CA ASN A 131 5.13 7.83 10.36
C ASN A 131 4.59 8.70 11.52
N PRO A 132 4.42 10.03 11.31
CA PRO A 132 3.98 10.89 12.40
C PRO A 132 2.51 10.66 12.73
N GLU A 133 2.15 10.86 13.99
CA GLU A 133 0.75 11.00 14.39
C GLU A 133 0.09 12.16 13.61
N ARG A 134 -1.19 11.99 13.27
CA ARG A 134 -1.96 12.92 12.44
C ARG A 134 -2.98 13.65 13.29
N ASN A 135 -2.93 14.98 13.25
CA ASN A 135 -4.00 15.80 13.83
C ASN A 135 -5.17 15.87 12.85
N LEU A 136 -6.32 15.36 13.28
CA LEU A 136 -7.54 15.30 12.49
C LEU A 136 -8.50 16.46 12.76
N THR A 137 -8.16 17.43 13.60
CA THR A 137 -9.07 18.50 14.05
C THR A 137 -9.72 19.28 12.89
N THR A 138 -8.97 19.53 11.81
CA THR A 138 -9.52 20.23 10.62
C THR A 138 -10.33 19.31 9.70
N TYR A 139 -10.17 17.98 9.87
CA TYR A 139 -10.80 16.96 9.05
C TYR A 139 -12.08 16.39 9.71
N LEU A 140 -12.09 16.33 11.05
CA LEU A 140 -13.19 15.92 11.92
C LEU A 140 -13.71 17.15 12.68
N VAL A 141 -14.43 18.03 11.96
CA VAL A 141 -14.92 19.30 12.50
C VAL A 141 -15.86 19.11 13.71
N SER A 142 -16.60 18.00 13.75
CA SER A 142 -17.49 17.64 14.85
C SER A 142 -17.58 16.13 14.98
N LEU A 143 -17.72 15.62 16.22
CA LEU A 143 -18.02 14.22 16.50
C LEU A 143 -19.51 14.04 16.84
N PRO A 144 -20.15 12.92 16.43
CA PRO A 144 -19.59 11.84 15.62
C PRO A 144 -19.29 12.29 14.17
N ALA A 145 -18.25 11.74 13.56
CA ALA A 145 -17.85 12.06 12.19
C ALA A 145 -17.81 10.82 11.31
N GLU A 146 -18.67 10.79 10.29
CA GLU A 146 -18.65 9.75 9.26
C GLU A 146 -17.54 10.02 8.25
N LYS A 147 -16.79 8.96 7.93
CA LYS A 147 -15.69 8.97 6.96
C LYS A 147 -15.60 7.63 6.24
N ASN A 148 -14.77 7.60 5.20
CA ASN A 148 -14.37 6.38 4.52
C ASN A 148 -12.88 6.18 4.72
N LEU A 149 -12.50 4.99 5.17
CA LEU A 149 -11.12 4.54 5.17
C LEU A 149 -10.85 3.85 3.84
N ILE A 150 -9.95 4.44 3.04
CA ILE A 150 -9.59 3.93 1.72
C ILE A 150 -8.20 3.32 1.79
N PHE A 151 -8.12 2.03 1.51
CA PHE A 151 -6.88 1.31 1.27
C PHE A 151 -6.55 1.34 -0.21
N ASN A 152 -5.43 1.98 -0.57
CA ASN A 152 -4.94 2.03 -1.94
C ASN A 152 -3.60 1.31 -2.04
N VAL A 153 -3.53 0.30 -2.88
CA VAL A 153 -2.33 -0.51 -3.12
C VAL A 153 -2.04 -0.60 -4.60
N CYS A 154 -0.77 -0.48 -5.00
CA CYS A 154 -0.38 -0.55 -6.40
C CYS A 154 0.68 -1.62 -6.65
N ASN A 155 0.93 -1.97 -7.91
CA ASN A 155 2.13 -2.71 -8.28
C ASN A 155 3.40 -1.85 -8.11
N ALA A 156 4.57 -2.47 -8.26
CA ALA A 156 5.87 -1.82 -8.09
C ALA A 156 6.05 -0.55 -8.94
N LEU A 157 5.44 -0.51 -10.14
CA LEU A 157 5.53 0.60 -11.08
C LEU A 157 4.45 1.66 -10.88
N VAL A 158 3.53 1.45 -9.93
CA VAL A 158 2.39 2.36 -9.65
C VAL A 158 1.48 2.55 -10.87
N THR A 159 1.40 1.54 -11.75
CA THR A 159 0.58 1.56 -12.97
C THR A 159 -0.72 0.78 -12.85
N ASP A 160 -0.81 -0.14 -11.88
CA ASP A 160 -2.04 -0.87 -11.55
C ASP A 160 -2.32 -0.73 -10.06
N CYS A 161 -3.34 0.06 -9.71
CA CYS A 161 -3.76 0.32 -8.34
C CYS A 161 -5.13 -0.28 -8.07
N LYS A 162 -5.30 -0.85 -6.87
CA LYS A 162 -6.57 -1.34 -6.34
C LYS A 162 -6.94 -0.56 -5.10
N GLN A 163 -8.22 -0.26 -4.99
CA GLN A 163 -8.80 0.44 -3.84
C GLN A 163 -9.84 -0.44 -3.17
N VAL A 164 -9.84 -0.41 -1.84
CA VAL A 164 -10.91 -0.98 -1.02
C VAL A 164 -11.35 0.08 -0.02
N VAL A 165 -12.65 0.22 0.15
CA VAL A 165 -13.26 1.26 0.99
C VAL A 165 -13.99 0.60 2.14
N VAL A 166 -13.77 1.11 3.36
CA VAL A 166 -14.52 0.71 4.55
C VAL A 166 -15.11 1.96 5.20
N PRO A 167 -16.45 2.03 5.35
CA PRO A 167 -17.07 3.17 6.02
C PRO A 167 -16.84 3.08 7.53
N VAL A 168 -16.42 4.20 8.11
CA VAL A 168 -16.11 4.32 9.55
C VAL A 168 -16.85 5.51 10.15
N VAL A 169 -17.01 5.49 11.48
CA VAL A 169 -17.48 6.63 12.26
C VAL A 169 -16.53 6.87 13.43
N PHE A 170 -16.05 8.11 13.55
CA PHE A 170 -15.23 8.56 14.67
C PHE A 170 -16.13 9.13 15.76
N ARG A 171 -15.85 8.81 17.03
CA ARG A 171 -16.62 9.23 18.22
C ARG A 171 -15.74 9.54 19.42
#